data_AF-A0A667FQ37-F1
#
_entry.id   AF-A0A667FQ37-F1
#
_cell.length_a   1.000
_cell.length_b   1.000
_cell.length_c   1.000
_cell.angle_alpha   90.00
_cell.angle_beta   90.00
_cell.angle_gamma   90.00
#
_symmetry.space_group_name_H-M   'P 1'
#
loop_
_entity.id
_entity.type
_entity.pdbx_description
1 polymer ?
#
loop_
_entity_poly.entity_id
_entity_poly.type
_entity_poly.pdbx_seq_one_letter_code
_entity_poly.pdbx_strand_id
1 'polypeptide(L)' 'MFRNLVTVIWDSLLQDGEFTMDLRTKSTGGAPTFNITVTTTAKTLVLLMGKEGVHGGMINRKCHEMASHLRRSQY' A
#
# COMPACT_ATOMS: atom_id res chain seq x y z
N MET A 1 11.70 -13.93 -12.82
CA MET A 1 10.98 -12.74 -12.32
C MET A 1 9.51 -13.11 -12.22
N PHE A 2 9.00 -13.46 -11.03
CA PHE A 2 7.58 -13.77 -10.87
C PHE A 2 6.78 -12.47 -11.07
N ARG A 3 5.87 -12.47 -12.04
CA ARG A 3 4.90 -11.39 -12.24
C ARG A 3 3.91 -11.47 -11.08
N ASN A 4 4.15 -10.70 -10.03
CA ASN A 4 3.17 -10.52 -8.97
C ASN A 4 2.05 -9.63 -9.52
N LEU A 5 0.98 -10.25 -10.00
CA LEU A 5 -0.22 -9.53 -10.42
C LEU A 5 -0.93 -8.97 -9.17
N VAL A 6 -1.40 -7.73 -9.27
CA VAL A 6 -2.18 -7.06 -8.22
C VAL A 6 -3.52 -6.57 -8.79
N THR A 7 -4.52 -6.47 -7.93
CA THR A 7 -5.78 -5.76 -8.18
C THR A 7 -5.75 -4.45 -7.40
N VAL A 8 -6.11 -3.35 -8.05
CA VAL A 8 -6.39 -2.09 -7.34
C VAL A 8 -7.74 -2.23 -6.64
N ILE A 9 -7.79 -1.90 -5.35
CA ILE A 9 -9.02 -1.83 -4.55
C ILE A 9 -9.50 -0.38 -4.46
N TRP A 10 -8.57 0.54 -4.18
CA TRP A 10 -8.83 1.97 -4.05
C TRP A 10 -7.63 2.76 -4.58
N ASP A 11 -7.88 3.86 -5.28
CA ASP A 11 -6.84 4.75 -5.78
C ASP A 11 -7.15 6.21 -5.46
N SER A 12 -6.38 6.76 -4.54
CA SER A 12 -6.30 8.19 -4.22
C SER A 12 -4.82 8.62 -4.14
N LEU A 13 -3.91 7.95 -4.88
CA LEU A 13 -2.47 8.13 -4.70
C LEU A 13 -2.00 9.55 -5.02
N LEU A 14 -2.65 10.19 -6.00
CA LEU A 14 -2.35 11.55 -6.45
C LEU A 14 -3.41 12.57 -5.99
N GLN A 15 -4.34 12.15 -5.13
CA GLN A 15 -5.34 13.03 -4.57
C GLN A 15 -4.78 13.73 -3.33
N ASP A 16 -4.88 15.06 -3.31
CA ASP A 16 -4.44 15.87 -2.18
C ASP A 16 -5.16 15.46 -0.88
N GLY A 17 -4.38 15.30 0.18
CA GLY A 17 -4.87 14.91 1.51
C GLY A 17 -4.91 13.39 1.75
N GLU A 18 -5.08 12.58 0.71
CA GLU A 18 -5.19 11.12 0.82
C GLU A 18 -3.86 10.41 0.55
N PHE A 19 -3.32 10.60 -0.67
CA PHE A 19 -2.03 10.08 -1.10
C PHE A 19 -1.83 8.57 -0.93
N THR A 20 -2.91 7.78 -0.94
CA THR A 20 -2.87 6.33 -0.73
C THR A 20 -3.50 5.55 -1.87
N MET A 21 -3.01 4.34 -2.11
CA MET A 21 -3.61 3.36 -3.01
C MET A 21 -3.54 1.99 -2.35
N ASP A 22 -4.68 1.31 -2.28
CA ASP A 22 -4.80 -0.02 -1.72
C ASP A 22 -4.89 -1.06 -2.83
N LEU A 23 -4.10 -2.12 -2.68
CA LEU A 23 -3.97 -3.20 -3.63
C LEU A 23 -4.14 -4.56 -2.92
N ARG A 24 -4.51 -5.58 -3.70
CA ARG A 24 -4.48 -6.98 -3.28
C ARG A 24 -3.68 -7.80 -4.27
N THR A 25 -2.78 -8.66 -3.81
CA THR A 25 -2.12 -9.62 -4.72
C THR A 25 -3.14 -10.60 -5.29
N LYS A 26 -2.92 -11.04 -6.53
CA LYS A 26 -3.62 -12.17 -7.14
C LYS A 26 -2.79 -13.43 -6.98
N SER A 27 -3.46 -14.56 -6.84
CA SER A 27 -2.84 -15.88 -6.79
C SER A 27 -3.61 -16.86 -7.67
N THR A 28 -2.95 -17.96 -8.03
CA THR A 28 -3.57 -19.14 -8.66
C THR A 28 -3.48 -20.32 -7.70
N GLY A 29 -4.36 -21.32 -7.87
CA GLY A 29 -4.28 -22.56 -7.10
C GLY A 29 -4.54 -22.41 -5.59
N GLY A 30 -5.27 -21.36 -5.18
CA GLY A 30 -5.65 -21.16 -3.76
C GLY A 30 -4.52 -20.65 -2.85
N ALA A 31 -3.37 -20.25 -3.39
CA ALA A 31 -2.32 -19.67 -2.56
C ALA A 31 -2.79 -18.36 -1.88
N PRO A 32 -2.28 -18.02 -0.70
CA PRO A 32 -2.71 -16.83 0.04
C PRO A 32 -2.54 -15.53 -0.77
N THR A 33 -3.43 -14.57 -0.52
CA THR A 33 -3.34 -13.22 -1.08
C THR A 33 -3.08 -12.20 0.04
N PHE A 34 -2.46 -11.08 -0.31
CA PHE A 34 -1.95 -10.10 0.65
C PHE A 34 -2.45 -8.71 0.29
N ASN A 35 -2.84 -7.96 1.32
CA ASN A 35 -3.14 -6.53 1.18
C ASN A 35 -1.82 -5.77 1.08
N ILE A 36 -1.78 -4.79 0.18
CA ILE A 36 -0.66 -3.87 0.01
C ILE A 36 -1.24 -2.46 0.05
N THR A 37 -0.61 -1.54 0.76
CA THR A 37 -0.87 -0.11 0.61
C THR A 37 0.37 0.56 0.07
N VAL A 38 0.16 1.41 -0.94
CA VAL A 38 1.15 2.35 -1.46
C VAL A 38 0.75 3.74 -1.00
N THR A 39 1.69 4.49 -0.43
CA THR A 39 1.49 5.91 -0.15
C THR A 39 2.61 6.72 -0.76
N THR A 40 2.30 7.84 -1.41
CA THR A 40 3.33 8.74 -1.91
C THR A 40 3.78 9.72 -0.83
N THR A 41 4.88 10.40 -1.06
CA THR A 41 5.43 11.54 -0.30
C THR A 41 5.95 12.56 -1.32
N ALA A 42 6.77 13.54 -0.92
CA ALA A 42 7.32 14.48 -1.91
C ALA A 42 8.34 13.82 -2.86
N LYS A 43 9.10 12.82 -2.38
CA LYS A 43 10.25 12.23 -3.08
C LYS A 43 10.24 10.70 -3.08
N THR A 44 9.37 10.06 -2.30
CA THR A 44 9.37 8.60 -2.12
C THR A 44 7.98 7.98 -2.23
N LEU A 45 7.93 6.71 -2.61
CA LEU A 45 6.78 5.85 -2.43
C LEU A 45 7.05 4.89 -1.26
N VAL A 46 6.16 4.85 -0.28
CA VAL A 46 6.17 3.85 0.78
C VAL A 46 5.25 2.73 0.37
N LEU A 47 5.77 1.49 0.35
CA LEU A 47 5.01 0.30 0.03
C LEU A 47 5.02 -0.62 1.25
N LEU A 48 3.84 -1.02 1.71
CA LEU A 48 3.69 -1.95 2.83
C LEU A 48 2.82 -3.14 2.40
N MET A 49 3.32 -4.36 2.56
CA MET A 49 2.56 -5.59 2.36
C MET A 49 2.27 -6.24 3.72
N GLY A 50 1.01 -6.58 3.96
CA GLY A 50 0.62 -7.35 5.15
C GLY A 50 1.03 -8.81 5.07
N LYS A 51 1.26 -9.44 6.23
CA LYS A 51 1.30 -10.90 6.31
C LYS A 51 -0.08 -11.50 5.99
N GLU A 52 -0.13 -12.80 5.78
CA GLU A 52 -1.38 -13.53 5.57
C GLU A 52 -2.40 -13.22 6.69
N GLY A 53 -3.66 -13.00 6.31
CA GLY A 53 -4.74 -12.68 7.22
C GLY A 53 -4.76 -11.23 7.76
N VAL A 54 -3.74 -10.41 7.50
CA VAL A 54 -3.72 -9.02 7.99
C VAL A 54 -4.68 -8.13 7.18
N HIS A 55 -5.60 -7.47 7.89
CA HIS A 55 -6.61 -6.59 7.29
C HIS A 55 -6.01 -5.34 6.65
N GLY A 56 -6.58 -4.90 5.53
CA GLY A 56 -6.06 -3.79 4.71
C GLY A 56 -6.00 -2.47 5.47
N GLY A 57 -7.03 -2.15 6.27
CA GLY A 57 -7.04 -0.93 7.09
C GLY A 57 -5.87 -0.80 8.06
N MET A 58 -5.34 -1.93 8.60
CA MET A 58 -4.15 -1.88 9.47
C MET A 58 -2.88 -1.55 8.68
N ILE A 59 -2.76 -2.08 7.45
CA ILE A 59 -1.64 -1.82 6.54
C ILE A 59 -1.70 -0.36 6.08
N ASN A 60 -2.88 0.10 5.66
CA ASN A 60 -3.10 1.46 5.19
C ASN A 60 -2.73 2.49 6.26
N ARG A 61 -3.27 2.34 7.47
CA ARG A 61 -2.97 3.22 8.60
C ARG A 61 -1.47 3.31 8.88
N LYS A 62 -0.77 2.17 8.95
CA LYS A 62 0.67 2.13 9.25
C LYS A 62 1.50 2.76 8.12
N CYS A 63 1.09 2.54 6.86
CA CYS A 63 1.74 3.13 5.70
C CYS A 63 1.56 4.66 5.69
N HIS A 64 0.34 5.14 5.95
CA HIS A 64 0.02 6.55 6.06
C HIS A 64 0.78 7.26 7.20
N GLU A 65 0.88 6.65 8.39
CA GLU A 65 1.67 7.17 9.52
C GLU A 65 3.16 7.35 9.15
N MET A 66 3.73 6.36 8.45
CA MET A 66 5.12 6.42 7.96
C MET A 66 5.30 7.53 6.92
N ALA A 67 4.44 7.59 5.91
CA ALA A 67 4.51 8.64 4.89
C ALA A 67 4.31 10.04 5.49
N SER A 68 3.44 10.17 6.50
CA SER A 68 3.25 11.41 7.25
C SER A 68 4.53 11.82 7.99
N HIS A 69 5.26 10.87 8.58
CA HIS A 69 6.56 11.13 9.19
C HIS A 69 7.59 11.60 8.15
N LEU A 70 7.69 10.91 7.00
CA LEU A 70 8.62 11.27 5.93
C LEU A 70 8.35 12.67 5.35
N ARG A 71 7.08 13.01 5.10
CA ARG A 71 6.70 14.36 4.65
C ARG A 71 7.13 15.46 5.61
N ARG A 72 6.93 15.25 6.92
CA ARG A 72 7.40 16.22 7.94
C ARG A 72 8.92 16.37 7.91
N SER A 73 9.63 15.28 7.61
CA SER A 73 11.09 15.26 7.43
C SER A 73 11.55 15.76 6.05
N GLN A 74 10.67 16.32 5.21
CA GLN A 74 10.97 16.83 3.87
C GLN A 74 11.44 15.75 2.87
N TYR A 75 10.95 14.53 3.05
CA TYR A 75 11.05 13.42 2.10
C TYR A 75 9.73 13.18 1.37
#